data_AF-A0A9D6FDQ9-F1
#
_entry.id   AF-A0A9D6FDQ9-F1
#
_cell.length_a   1.000
_cell.length_b   1.000
_cell.length_c   1.000
_cell.angle_alpha   90.00
_cell.angle_beta   90.00
_cell.angle_gamma   90.00
#
_symmetry.space_group_name_H-M   'P 1'
#
loop_
_entity.id
_entity.type
_entity.pdbx_description
1 polymer ?
#
loop_
_entity_poly.entity_id
_entity_poly.type
_entity_poly.pdbx_seq_one_letter_code
_entity_poly.pdbx_strand_id
1 'polypeptide(L)'
;MKEGGAEMPLYLSANNLKPFVDTELGLALKSPVLYRPKGGGGTAYGRKAELLPKICDVLLKARDAGKLRGQGHIAAQAEILVRGFAHVGIIALVDEATGYQYLRAREALEEILEKFIATEFRKWAKTFPDEFYRELFRLRGWPFKESTVKRTPLIGKLTLDLVYDRLAPGVRRRLEEVNPKNEKGHRKHKLFQRLTEDIGDPSLRAHLASVITLMKVNDGDDQWKDFMKMMNRALPKYKPLPLFDQPQLERGSA
;
A
#
# COMPACT_ATOMS: atom_id res chain seq x y z
N MET A 1 33.47 19.59 -22.00
CA MET A 1 32.14 19.01 -21.69
C MET A 1 31.10 19.94 -22.29
N LYS A 2 30.28 19.48 -23.25
CA LYS A 2 29.23 20.32 -23.84
C LYS A 2 28.04 20.33 -22.88
N GLU A 3 27.72 21.50 -22.35
CA GLU A 3 26.51 21.76 -21.58
C GLU A 3 25.29 21.42 -22.45
N GLY A 4 24.58 20.34 -22.10
CA GLY A 4 23.33 19.94 -22.74
C GLY A 4 22.21 20.88 -22.29
N GLY A 5 22.20 22.10 -22.81
CA GLY A 5 21.10 23.04 -22.65
C GLY A 5 19.80 22.35 -23.08
N ALA A 6 18.86 22.23 -22.17
CA ALA A 6 17.64 21.49 -22.40
C ALA A 6 16.80 22.18 -23.50
N GLU A 7 16.89 21.65 -24.70
CA GLU A 7 16.13 22.12 -25.84
C GLU A 7 14.64 21.81 -25.67
N MET A 8 13.82 22.66 -26.28
CA MET A 8 12.38 22.45 -26.34
C MET A 8 12.09 21.09 -26.99
N PRO A 9 11.17 20.28 -26.43
CA PRO A 9 10.90 18.97 -26.99
C PRO A 9 10.43 19.05 -28.45
N LEU A 10 10.89 18.08 -29.26
CA LEU A 10 10.62 18.05 -30.70
C LEU A 10 9.13 18.19 -31.04
N TYR A 11 8.27 17.55 -30.25
CA TYR A 11 6.81 17.56 -30.43
C TYR A 11 6.14 18.93 -30.20
N LEU A 12 6.86 19.93 -29.66
CA LEU A 12 6.40 21.33 -29.55
C LEU A 12 7.35 22.35 -30.20
N SER A 13 8.41 21.89 -30.85
CA SER A 13 9.44 22.76 -31.44
C SER A 13 9.02 23.43 -32.76
N ALA A 14 7.93 22.94 -33.38
CA ALA A 14 7.47 23.41 -34.68
C ALA A 14 7.04 24.89 -34.65
N ASN A 15 7.48 25.67 -35.64
CA ASN A 15 7.26 27.12 -35.68
C ASN A 15 5.78 27.52 -35.65
N ASN A 16 4.89 26.67 -36.18
CA ASN A 16 3.45 26.90 -36.16
C ASN A 16 2.81 26.70 -34.76
N LEU A 17 3.50 26.02 -33.84
CA LEU A 17 3.03 25.76 -32.47
C LEU A 17 3.59 26.76 -31.45
N LYS A 18 4.76 27.35 -31.72
CA LYS A 18 5.43 28.33 -30.84
C LYS A 18 4.51 29.45 -30.31
N PRO A 19 3.61 30.06 -31.11
CA PRO A 19 2.73 31.13 -30.61
C PRO A 19 1.74 30.68 -29.51
N PHE A 20 1.49 29.37 -29.40
CA PHE A 20 0.53 28.81 -28.45
C PHE A 20 1.21 28.23 -27.21
N VAL A 21 2.54 28.19 -27.16
CA VAL A 21 3.32 27.78 -25.98
C VAL A 21 3.53 29.00 -25.10
N ASP A 22 2.87 29.03 -23.95
CA ASP A 22 3.10 30.10 -22.97
C ASP A 22 4.50 30.01 -22.33
N THR A 23 4.93 31.12 -21.72
CA THR A 23 6.26 31.25 -21.12
C THR A 23 6.50 30.23 -20.00
N GLU A 24 5.48 29.95 -19.18
CA GLU A 24 5.58 29.03 -18.04
C GLU A 24 5.80 27.59 -18.50
N LEU A 25 4.98 27.13 -19.45
CA LEU A 25 5.10 25.84 -20.11
C LEU A 25 6.44 25.74 -20.83
N GLY A 26 6.84 26.78 -21.55
CA GLY A 26 8.13 26.82 -22.24
C GLY A 26 9.32 26.64 -21.30
N LEU A 27 9.31 27.29 -20.13
CA LEU A 27 10.35 27.13 -19.10
C LEU A 27 10.31 25.74 -18.45
N ALA A 28 9.12 25.24 -18.13
CA ALA A 28 8.95 23.92 -17.52
C ALA A 28 9.43 22.78 -18.44
N LEU A 29 9.19 22.90 -19.74
CA LEU A 29 9.62 21.91 -20.74
C LEU A 29 11.15 21.88 -20.93
N LYS A 30 11.84 22.97 -20.62
CA LYS A 30 13.31 23.05 -20.60
C LYS A 30 13.91 22.56 -19.28
N SER A 31 13.12 22.11 -18.32
CA SER A 31 13.62 21.57 -17.04
C SER A 31 13.27 20.07 -16.90
N PRO A 32 14.01 19.17 -17.59
CA PRO A 32 13.72 17.75 -17.53
C PRO A 32 14.07 17.11 -16.18
N VAL A 33 13.35 16.04 -15.82
CA VAL A 33 13.72 15.16 -14.72
C VAL A 33 14.56 14.01 -15.28
N LEU A 34 15.83 13.91 -14.88
CA LEU A 34 16.70 12.84 -15.34
C LEU A 34 16.36 11.52 -14.65
N TYR A 35 16.25 10.43 -15.42
CA TYR A 35 16.01 9.09 -14.87
C TYR A 35 16.78 8.01 -15.62
N ARG A 36 16.95 6.84 -15.00
CA ARG A 36 17.57 5.66 -15.62
C ARG A 36 16.48 4.65 -16.03
N PRO A 37 16.33 4.32 -17.32
CA PRO A 37 15.34 3.35 -17.76
C PRO A 37 15.58 1.95 -17.18
N LYS A 38 14.51 1.21 -16.85
CA LYS A 38 14.60 -0.16 -16.31
C LYS A 38 15.15 -1.18 -17.31
N GLY A 39 15.01 -0.95 -18.62
CA GLY A 39 15.46 -1.86 -19.69
C GLY A 39 16.93 -1.72 -20.09
N GLY A 40 17.73 -0.96 -19.32
CA GLY A 40 19.08 -0.57 -19.73
C GLY A 40 19.07 0.66 -20.65
N GLY A 41 20.27 1.20 -20.92
CA GLY A 41 20.47 2.43 -21.68
C GLY A 41 20.99 3.60 -20.83
N GLY A 42 21.35 4.69 -21.52
CA GLY A 42 21.82 5.94 -20.90
C GLY A 42 20.73 6.69 -20.13
N THR A 43 21.11 7.80 -19.51
CA THR A 43 20.17 8.72 -18.83
C THR A 43 19.09 9.21 -19.79
N ALA A 44 17.83 9.16 -19.36
CA ALA A 44 16.67 9.62 -20.09
C ALA A 44 16.06 10.87 -19.44
N TYR A 45 15.26 11.62 -20.22
CA TYR A 45 14.67 12.90 -19.83
C TYR A 45 13.16 12.78 -19.63
N GLY A 46 12.71 12.73 -18.39
CA GLY A 46 11.31 12.78 -18.00
C GLY A 46 10.77 14.21 -17.96
N ARG A 47 9.44 14.33 -17.93
CA ARG A 47 8.72 15.58 -17.66
C ARG A 47 7.67 15.33 -16.59
N LYS A 48 7.34 16.39 -15.85
CA LYS A 48 6.23 16.42 -14.91
C LYS A 48 4.92 16.10 -15.64
N ALA A 49 4.12 15.18 -15.10
CA ALA A 49 2.90 14.70 -15.74
C ALA A 49 1.84 15.82 -15.87
N GLU A 50 1.89 16.79 -14.96
CA GLU A 50 1.04 17.99 -14.90
C GLU A 50 1.21 18.89 -16.14
N LEU A 51 2.29 18.73 -16.90
CA LEU A 51 2.48 19.44 -18.16
C LEU A 51 1.68 18.85 -19.32
N LEU A 52 1.23 17.59 -19.22
CA LEU A 52 0.56 16.90 -20.31
C LEU A 52 -0.74 17.57 -20.77
N PRO A 53 -1.65 18.03 -19.87
CA PRO A 53 -2.82 18.81 -20.29
C PRO A 53 -2.43 20.10 -21.00
N LYS A 54 -1.42 20.83 -20.50
CA LYS A 54 -0.91 22.06 -21.11
C LYS A 54 -0.32 21.80 -22.51
N ILE A 55 0.40 20.68 -22.70
CA ILE A 55 0.93 20.24 -24.00
C ILE A 55 -0.22 19.94 -24.99
N CYS A 56 -1.26 19.25 -24.53
CA CYS A 56 -2.44 18.97 -25.36
C CYS A 56 -3.14 20.26 -25.78
N ASP A 57 -3.29 21.20 -24.85
CA ASP A 57 -3.92 22.50 -25.10
C ASP A 57 -3.21 23.33 -26.18
N VAL A 58 -1.87 23.28 -26.25
CA VAL A 58 -1.10 23.90 -27.35
C VAL A 58 -1.57 23.40 -28.73
N LEU A 59 -1.76 22.09 -28.88
CA LEU A 59 -2.19 21.47 -30.13
C LEU A 59 -3.65 21.80 -30.46
N LEU A 60 -4.52 21.86 -29.44
CA LEU A 60 -5.92 22.23 -29.60
C LEU A 60 -6.06 23.70 -29.99
N LYS A 61 -5.37 24.63 -29.33
CA LYS A 61 -5.33 26.05 -29.71
C LYS A 61 -4.80 26.25 -31.13
N ALA A 62 -3.74 25.54 -31.50
CA ALA A 62 -3.20 25.59 -32.86
C ALA A 62 -4.18 25.03 -33.90
N ARG A 63 -4.97 24.00 -33.55
CA ARG A 63 -6.07 23.49 -34.39
C ARG A 63 -7.15 24.53 -34.57
N ASP A 64 -7.62 25.11 -33.47
CA ASP A 64 -8.73 26.08 -33.46
C ASP A 64 -8.36 27.35 -34.24
N ALA A 65 -7.08 27.72 -34.25
CA ALA A 65 -6.53 28.81 -35.06
C ALA A 65 -6.20 28.42 -36.52
N GLY A 66 -6.46 27.18 -36.94
CA GLY A 66 -6.15 26.69 -38.29
C GLY A 66 -4.65 26.66 -38.62
N LYS A 67 -3.78 26.57 -37.61
CA LYS A 67 -2.31 26.63 -37.77
C LYS A 67 -1.61 25.26 -37.80
N LEU A 68 -2.34 24.16 -37.64
CA LEU A 68 -1.75 22.82 -37.73
C LEU A 68 -1.25 22.51 -39.14
N ARG A 69 -0.12 21.80 -39.24
CA ARG A 69 0.47 21.33 -40.50
C ARG A 69 0.70 19.82 -40.43
N GLY A 70 -0.25 19.02 -40.94
CA GLY A 70 -0.20 17.55 -40.88
C GLY A 70 -0.40 16.94 -39.48
N GLN A 71 -0.57 17.76 -38.44
CA GLN A 71 -0.68 17.35 -37.03
C GLN A 71 -2.13 17.08 -36.58
N GLY A 72 -3.09 17.03 -37.52
CA GLY A 72 -4.52 16.89 -37.20
C GLY A 72 -4.86 15.64 -36.38
N HIS A 73 -4.21 14.51 -36.70
CA HIS A 73 -4.35 13.28 -35.91
C HIS A 73 -3.89 13.48 -34.47
N ILE A 74 -2.71 14.08 -34.25
CA ILE A 74 -2.14 14.36 -32.92
C ILE A 74 -3.08 15.23 -32.10
N ALA A 75 -3.68 16.26 -32.71
CA ALA A 75 -4.67 17.10 -32.02
C ALA A 75 -5.94 16.33 -31.64
N ALA A 76 -6.39 15.38 -32.46
CA ALA A 76 -7.51 14.50 -32.10
C ALA A 76 -7.17 13.60 -30.89
N GLN A 77 -5.96 13.05 -30.83
CA GLN A 77 -5.52 12.29 -29.66
C GLN A 77 -5.36 13.17 -28.41
N ALA A 78 -4.83 14.39 -28.56
CA ALA A 78 -4.76 15.38 -27.49
C ALA A 78 -6.16 15.71 -26.93
N GLU A 79 -7.18 15.82 -27.78
CA GLU A 79 -8.55 16.03 -27.36
C GLU A 79 -9.11 14.86 -26.55
N ILE A 80 -8.87 13.62 -26.99
CA ILE A 80 -9.28 12.42 -26.24
C ILE A 80 -8.65 12.42 -24.84
N LEU A 81 -7.35 12.74 -24.75
CA LEU A 81 -6.63 12.81 -23.48
C LEU A 81 -7.22 13.89 -22.56
N VAL A 82 -7.43 15.11 -23.06
CA VAL A 82 -8.01 16.23 -22.28
C VAL A 82 -9.41 15.87 -21.78
N ARG A 83 -10.26 15.28 -22.61
CA ARG A 83 -11.60 14.82 -22.21
C ARG A 83 -11.51 13.72 -21.13
N GLY A 84 -10.58 12.78 -21.28
CA GLY A 84 -10.32 11.74 -20.28
C GLY A 84 -9.87 12.30 -18.93
N PHE A 85 -8.94 13.26 -18.94
CA PHE A 85 -8.48 13.94 -17.72
C PHE A 85 -9.58 14.74 -17.06
N ALA A 86 -10.43 15.43 -17.83
CA ALA A 86 -11.58 16.16 -17.30
C ALA A 86 -12.56 15.22 -16.59
N HIS A 87 -12.87 14.06 -17.20
CA HIS A 87 -13.75 13.07 -16.58
C HIS A 87 -13.18 12.53 -15.27
N VAL A 88 -11.91 12.12 -15.24
CA VAL A 88 -11.23 11.66 -14.02
C VAL A 88 -11.12 12.78 -12.99
N GLY A 89 -10.86 14.01 -13.43
CA GLY A 89 -10.78 15.19 -12.56
C GLY A 89 -12.11 15.51 -11.88
N ILE A 90 -13.23 15.43 -12.60
CA ILE A 90 -14.57 15.60 -12.03
C ILE A 90 -14.85 14.51 -10.99
N ILE A 91 -14.58 13.24 -11.31
CA ILE A 91 -14.73 12.13 -10.35
C ILE A 91 -13.87 12.38 -9.12
N ALA A 92 -12.60 12.76 -9.29
CA ALA A 92 -11.69 13.03 -8.18
C ALA A 92 -12.17 14.19 -7.30
N LEU A 93 -12.70 15.27 -7.88
CA LEU A 93 -13.26 16.40 -7.13
C LEU A 93 -14.53 16.02 -6.36
N VAL A 94 -15.42 15.23 -6.98
CA VAL A 94 -16.61 14.70 -6.31
C VAL A 94 -16.22 13.76 -5.18
N ASP A 95 -15.26 12.87 -5.42
CA ASP A 95 -14.71 11.93 -4.44
C ASP A 95 -14.09 12.66 -3.23
N GLU A 96 -13.38 13.76 -3.46
CA GLU A 96 -12.79 14.61 -2.41
C GLU A 96 -13.88 15.36 -1.62
N ALA A 97 -14.82 16.00 -2.33
CA ALA A 97 -15.89 16.77 -1.70
C ALA A 97 -16.87 15.89 -0.89
N THR A 98 -17.08 14.66 -1.32
CA THR A 98 -17.96 13.69 -0.63
C THR A 98 -17.22 12.80 0.36
N GLY A 99 -15.89 12.78 0.33
CA GLY A 99 -15.08 11.82 1.07
C GLY A 99 -15.25 10.37 0.59
N TYR A 100 -15.79 10.13 -0.61
CA TYR A 100 -16.08 8.79 -1.12
C TYR A 100 -14.83 7.90 -1.21
N GLN A 101 -13.64 8.47 -1.39
CA GLN A 101 -12.39 7.69 -1.36
C GLN A 101 -12.22 6.94 -0.03
N TYR A 102 -12.59 7.57 1.08
CA TYR A 102 -12.52 6.95 2.42
C TYR A 102 -13.58 5.87 2.58
N LEU A 103 -14.80 6.11 2.08
CA LEU A 103 -15.88 5.12 2.13
C LEU A 103 -15.51 3.86 1.35
N ARG A 104 -15.01 4.02 0.12
CA ARG A 104 -14.57 2.91 -0.75
C ARG A 104 -13.47 2.07 -0.08
N ALA A 105 -12.47 2.73 0.50
CA ALA A 105 -11.40 2.03 1.22
C ALA A 105 -11.92 1.33 2.48
N ARG A 106 -12.94 1.89 3.14
CA ARG A 106 -13.57 1.30 4.33
C ARG A 106 -14.36 0.06 4.00
N GLU A 107 -15.19 0.12 2.96
CA GLU A 107 -15.98 -1.00 2.47
C GLU A 107 -15.07 -2.17 2.03
N ALA A 108 -14.01 -1.88 1.28
CA ALA A 108 -13.04 -2.90 0.88
C ALA A 108 -12.33 -3.53 2.08
N LEU A 109 -12.02 -2.76 3.13
CA LEU A 109 -11.45 -3.31 4.36
C LEU A 109 -12.47 -4.16 5.12
N GLU A 110 -13.71 -3.69 5.26
CA GLU A 110 -14.75 -4.42 5.97
C GLU A 110 -15.02 -5.76 5.30
N GLU A 111 -15.06 -5.82 3.96
CA GLU A 111 -15.19 -7.08 3.21
C GLU A 111 -14.05 -8.08 3.53
N ILE A 112 -12.82 -7.60 3.71
CA ILE A 112 -11.69 -8.44 4.14
C ILE A 112 -11.93 -8.92 5.58
N LEU A 113 -12.32 -8.03 6.48
CA LEU A 113 -12.51 -8.35 7.90
C LEU A 113 -13.65 -9.36 8.11
N GLU A 114 -14.76 -9.22 7.39
CA GLU A 114 -15.89 -10.16 7.42
C GLU A 114 -15.46 -11.57 7.00
N LYS A 115 -14.61 -11.68 5.97
CA LYS A 115 -14.05 -12.99 5.56
C LYS A 115 -13.16 -13.60 6.63
N PHE A 116 -12.45 -12.80 7.41
CA PHE A 116 -11.49 -13.29 8.41
C PHE A 116 -12.07 -13.50 9.80
N ILE A 117 -13.12 -12.76 10.18
CA ILE A 117 -13.58 -12.65 11.57
C ILE A 117 -15.00 -13.18 11.71
N ALA A 118 -15.15 -14.23 12.50
CA ALA A 118 -16.42 -14.87 12.80
C ALA A 118 -17.28 -14.03 13.74
N THR A 119 -18.60 -14.09 13.55
CA THR A 119 -19.63 -13.46 14.39
C THR A 119 -19.65 -14.01 15.81
N GLU A 120 -19.30 -15.28 15.99
CA GLU A 120 -19.24 -15.97 17.28
C GLU A 120 -17.84 -16.54 17.59
N PHE A 121 -17.58 -16.83 18.86
CA PHE A 121 -16.35 -17.52 19.26
C PHE A 121 -16.47 -19.02 19.02
N ARG A 122 -15.54 -19.58 18.25
CA ARG A 122 -15.43 -21.03 18.09
C ARG A 122 -14.99 -21.70 19.37
N LYS A 123 -15.39 -22.98 19.55
CA LYS A 123 -14.87 -23.83 20.63
C LYS A 123 -13.34 -23.89 20.56
N TRP A 124 -12.70 -24.02 21.72
CA TRP A 124 -11.25 -24.08 21.78
C TRP A 124 -10.74 -25.30 21.00
N ALA A 125 -9.90 -25.02 20.00
CA ALA A 125 -9.09 -26.00 19.31
C ALA A 125 -7.61 -25.61 19.44
N LYS A 126 -6.72 -26.59 19.49
CA LYS A 126 -5.27 -26.34 19.50
C LYS A 126 -4.83 -25.83 18.12
N THR A 127 -4.71 -24.50 17.98
CA THR A 127 -4.35 -23.88 16.68
C THR A 127 -2.86 -23.57 16.55
N PHE A 128 -2.20 -23.17 17.65
CA PHE A 128 -0.76 -22.89 17.65
C PHE A 128 0.03 -24.19 17.91
N PRO A 129 0.87 -24.65 16.96
CA PRO A 129 1.74 -25.80 17.18
C PRO A 129 2.76 -25.53 18.28
N ASP A 130 3.12 -26.54 19.06
CA ASP A 130 4.15 -26.40 20.11
C ASP A 130 5.51 -26.06 19.49
N GLU A 131 5.75 -26.53 18.27
CA GLU A 131 6.94 -26.22 17.46
C GLU A 131 7.16 -24.72 17.26
N PHE A 132 6.10 -23.93 17.05
CA PHE A 132 6.22 -22.47 16.95
C PHE A 132 6.87 -21.89 18.21
N TYR A 133 6.45 -22.33 19.39
CA TYR A 133 7.01 -21.84 20.65
C TYR A 133 8.40 -22.40 20.91
N ARG A 134 8.68 -23.66 20.54
CA ARG A 134 10.02 -24.25 20.65
C ARG A 134 11.04 -23.47 19.82
N GLU A 135 10.73 -23.19 18.56
CA GLU A 135 11.58 -22.43 17.67
C GLU A 135 11.72 -20.96 18.11
N LEU A 136 10.64 -20.34 18.58
CA LEU A 136 10.71 -18.97 19.11
C LEU A 136 11.65 -18.88 20.32
N PHE A 137 11.60 -19.84 21.24
CA PHE A 137 12.49 -19.87 22.41
C PHE A 137 13.94 -20.11 21.98
N ARG A 138 14.17 -21.04 21.05
CA ARG A 138 15.50 -21.31 20.47
C ARG A 138 16.12 -20.05 19.88
N LEU A 139 15.41 -19.38 18.97
CA LEU A 139 15.88 -18.15 18.32
C LEU A 139 16.18 -17.02 19.32
N ARG A 140 15.48 -17.00 20.45
CA ARG A 140 15.64 -16.00 21.51
C ARG A 140 16.67 -16.40 22.56
N GLY A 141 17.25 -17.61 22.49
CA GLY A 141 18.18 -18.14 23.48
C GLY A 141 17.55 -18.37 24.85
N TRP A 142 16.23 -18.62 24.91
CA TRP A 142 15.50 -18.81 26.17
C TRP A 142 15.40 -20.28 26.55
N PRO A 143 15.46 -20.62 27.85
CA PRO A 143 15.28 -22.00 28.30
C PRO A 143 13.84 -22.46 28.02
N PHE A 144 13.69 -23.55 27.26
CA PHE A 144 12.41 -24.17 26.98
C PHE A 144 12.16 -25.31 27.98
N LYS A 145 11.13 -25.15 28.83
CA LYS A 145 10.67 -26.22 29.75
C LYS A 145 9.33 -26.74 29.26
N GLU A 146 9.30 -27.99 28.79
CA GLU A 146 8.09 -28.64 28.26
C GLU A 146 6.95 -28.71 29.28
N SER A 147 7.27 -28.77 30.57
CA SER A 147 6.30 -28.87 31.67
C SER A 147 5.72 -27.54 32.14
N THR A 148 6.36 -26.39 31.85
CA THR A 148 5.86 -25.07 32.26
C THR A 148 6.45 -23.99 31.37
N VAL A 149 5.78 -23.71 30.25
CA VAL A 149 6.06 -22.49 29.49
C VAL A 149 5.41 -21.33 30.25
N LYS A 150 6.09 -20.74 31.24
CA LYS A 150 5.67 -19.44 31.79
C LYS A 150 5.70 -18.45 30.63
N ARG A 151 4.53 -18.21 30.03
CA ARG A 151 4.36 -17.29 28.90
C ARG A 151 4.53 -15.87 29.42
N THR A 152 5.76 -15.38 29.41
CA THR A 152 6.08 -13.98 29.70
C THR A 152 5.24 -13.08 28.78
N PRO A 153 4.78 -11.90 29.23
CA PRO A 153 4.04 -10.96 28.40
C PRO A 153 4.71 -10.66 27.04
N LEU A 154 6.04 -10.77 27.00
CA LEU A 154 6.84 -10.65 25.78
C LEU A 154 6.47 -11.66 24.69
N ILE A 155 6.17 -12.93 25.03
CA ILE A 155 5.76 -13.94 24.04
C ILE A 155 4.41 -13.57 23.43
N GLY A 156 3.50 -12.98 24.21
CA GLY A 156 2.25 -12.44 23.70
C GLY A 156 2.50 -11.32 22.67
N LYS A 157 3.39 -10.37 22.99
CA LYS A 157 3.78 -9.30 22.06
C LYS A 157 4.42 -9.85 20.78
N LEU A 158 5.32 -10.83 20.90
CA LEU A 158 5.95 -11.47 19.75
C LEU A 158 4.95 -12.26 18.90
N THR A 159 3.97 -12.93 19.53
CA THR A 159 2.91 -13.63 18.78
C THR A 159 2.06 -12.62 18.01
N LEU A 160 1.74 -11.47 18.59
CA LEU A 160 1.04 -10.40 17.87
C LEU A 160 1.86 -9.86 16.70
N ASP A 161 3.16 -9.65 16.87
CA ASP A 161 4.09 -9.14 15.85
C ASP A 161 4.33 -10.11 14.69
N LEU A 162 4.60 -11.37 15.01
CA LEU A 162 5.02 -12.39 14.05
C LEU A 162 3.84 -13.03 13.32
N VAL A 163 2.64 -12.93 13.89
CA VAL A 163 1.45 -13.63 13.37
C VAL A 163 0.35 -12.63 13.05
N TYR A 164 -0.28 -12.02 14.06
CA TYR A 164 -1.51 -11.26 13.84
C TYR A 164 -1.30 -9.95 13.07
N ASP A 165 -0.14 -9.27 13.22
CA ASP A 165 0.23 -8.08 12.41
C ASP A 165 0.44 -8.37 10.93
N ARG A 166 0.58 -9.66 10.57
CA ARG A 166 0.97 -10.14 9.23
C ARG A 166 -0.11 -11.03 8.60
N LEU A 167 -1.26 -11.18 9.26
CA LEU A 167 -2.30 -12.12 8.83
C LEU A 167 -3.19 -11.54 7.73
N ALA A 168 -3.70 -10.32 7.93
CA ALA A 168 -4.45 -9.55 6.94
C ALA A 168 -4.59 -8.09 7.43
N PRO A 169 -4.88 -7.12 6.53
CA PRO A 169 -5.12 -5.73 6.92
C PRO A 169 -6.21 -5.63 8.00
N GLY A 170 -5.93 -4.89 9.07
CA GLY A 170 -6.91 -4.59 10.13
C GLY A 170 -7.29 -5.77 11.05
N VAL A 171 -6.96 -7.02 10.71
CA VAL A 171 -7.42 -8.20 11.45
C VAL A 171 -7.00 -8.19 12.91
N ARG A 172 -5.73 -7.87 13.22
CA ARG A 172 -5.28 -7.77 14.63
C ARG A 172 -6.15 -6.80 15.42
N ARG A 173 -6.36 -5.58 14.91
CA ARG A 173 -7.11 -4.53 15.60
C ARG A 173 -8.54 -4.99 15.86
N ARG A 174 -9.22 -5.47 14.83
CA ARG A 174 -10.60 -5.94 14.92
C ARG A 174 -10.73 -7.13 15.88
N LEU A 175 -9.78 -8.07 15.90
CA LEU A 175 -9.73 -9.16 16.88
C LEU A 175 -9.55 -8.65 18.33
N GLU A 176 -8.78 -7.58 18.55
CA GLU A 176 -8.62 -6.96 19.86
C GLU A 176 -9.87 -6.19 20.31
N GLU A 177 -10.62 -5.59 19.38
CA GLU A 177 -11.89 -4.92 19.64
C GLU A 177 -13.01 -5.90 20.04
N VAL A 178 -13.16 -7.01 19.31
CA VAL A 178 -14.20 -8.02 19.59
C VAL A 178 -13.84 -8.93 20.77
N ASN A 179 -12.58 -8.89 21.24
CA ASN A 179 -12.09 -9.64 22.39
C ASN A 179 -11.14 -8.78 23.23
N PRO A 180 -11.67 -7.72 23.87
CA PRO A 180 -10.88 -6.75 24.61
C PRO A 180 -10.29 -7.38 25.87
N LYS A 181 -9.24 -6.74 26.39
CA LYS A 181 -8.70 -7.09 27.71
C LYS A 181 -9.61 -6.51 28.78
N ASN A 182 -9.77 -7.23 29.88
CA ASN A 182 -10.41 -6.71 31.08
C ASN A 182 -9.47 -5.76 31.84
N GLU A 183 -9.97 -5.16 32.92
CA GLU A 183 -9.22 -4.23 33.80
C GLU A 183 -7.90 -4.84 34.33
N LYS A 184 -7.84 -6.17 34.47
CA LYS A 184 -6.65 -6.93 34.90
C LYS A 184 -5.70 -7.28 33.75
N GLY A 185 -5.97 -6.81 32.53
CA GLY A 185 -5.14 -7.04 31.34
C GLY A 185 -5.31 -8.41 30.67
N HIS A 186 -6.29 -9.21 31.09
CA HIS A 186 -6.55 -10.56 30.57
C HIS A 186 -7.71 -10.56 29.58
N ARG A 187 -7.64 -11.45 28.57
CA ARG A 187 -8.74 -11.69 27.62
C ARG A 187 -9.54 -12.91 28.04
N LYS A 188 -10.87 -12.85 27.85
CA LYS A 188 -11.79 -13.97 28.12
C LYS A 188 -11.54 -15.14 27.16
N HIS A 189 -11.32 -14.83 25.88
CA HIS A 189 -11.10 -15.81 24.82
C HIS A 189 -9.72 -15.66 24.18
N LYS A 190 -9.28 -16.65 23.40
CA LYS A 190 -8.07 -16.52 22.56
C LYS A 190 -8.43 -15.83 21.24
N LEU A 191 -7.52 -15.04 20.67
CA LEU A 191 -7.79 -14.27 19.45
C LEU A 191 -8.17 -15.17 18.26
N PHE A 192 -7.50 -16.31 18.07
CA PHE A 192 -7.80 -17.23 16.97
C PHE A 192 -9.22 -17.84 17.02
N GLN A 193 -9.90 -17.83 18.18
CA GLN A 193 -11.28 -18.32 18.30
C GLN A 193 -12.29 -17.45 17.55
N ARG A 194 -11.88 -16.22 17.18
CA ARG A 194 -12.67 -15.29 16.36
C ARG A 194 -12.34 -15.35 14.88
N LEU A 195 -11.44 -16.23 14.46
CA LEU A 195 -11.18 -16.42 13.03
C LEU A 195 -12.28 -17.29 12.42
N THR A 196 -12.68 -17.01 11.17
CA THR A 196 -13.59 -17.86 10.39
C THR A 196 -12.95 -19.21 10.07
N GLU A 197 -13.78 -20.23 9.81
CA GLU A 197 -13.30 -21.58 9.46
C GLU A 197 -12.82 -21.66 8.01
N ASP A 198 -13.43 -20.86 7.11
CA ASP A 198 -13.17 -20.95 5.68
C ASP A 198 -11.91 -20.19 5.25
N ILE A 199 -11.64 -19.04 5.85
CA ILE A 199 -10.54 -18.15 5.42
C ILE A 199 -9.59 -17.83 6.57
N GLY A 200 -10.09 -17.43 7.74
CA GLY A 200 -9.27 -16.95 8.84
C GLY A 200 -8.36 -18.02 9.44
N ASP A 201 -8.92 -19.17 9.83
CA ASP A 201 -8.16 -20.29 10.41
C ASP A 201 -7.17 -20.93 9.41
N PRO A 202 -7.56 -21.21 8.15
CA PRO A 202 -6.63 -21.73 7.15
C PRO A 202 -5.49 -20.76 6.87
N SER A 203 -5.77 -19.45 6.75
CA SER A 203 -4.74 -18.42 6.57
C SER A 203 -3.78 -18.36 7.76
N LEU A 204 -4.30 -18.45 8.98
CA LEU A 204 -3.47 -18.49 10.20
C LEU A 204 -2.54 -19.70 10.19
N ARG A 205 -3.02 -20.89 9.80
CA ARG A 205 -2.21 -22.11 9.73
C ARG A 205 -1.13 -22.01 8.65
N ALA A 206 -1.47 -21.55 7.46
CA ALA A 206 -0.52 -21.35 6.37
C ALA A 206 0.58 -20.34 6.75
N HIS A 207 0.19 -19.24 7.41
CA HIS A 207 1.13 -18.26 7.93
C HIS A 207 2.04 -18.87 9.01
N LEU A 208 1.48 -19.59 9.98
CA LEU A 208 2.26 -20.27 11.02
C LEU A 208 3.27 -21.26 10.44
N ALA A 209 2.88 -22.05 9.44
CA ALA A 209 3.80 -22.98 8.77
C ALA A 209 4.96 -22.24 8.10
N SER A 210 4.67 -21.12 7.43
CA SER A 210 5.70 -20.27 6.80
C SER A 210 6.63 -19.65 7.84
N VAL A 211 6.09 -19.14 8.95
CA VAL A 211 6.89 -18.58 10.05
C VAL A 211 7.77 -19.64 10.68
N ILE A 212 7.24 -20.83 10.99
CA ILE A 212 8.02 -21.94 11.54
C ILE A 212 9.15 -22.33 10.59
N THR A 213 8.87 -22.41 9.28
CA THR A 213 9.89 -22.70 8.27
C THR A 213 11.00 -21.66 8.28
N LEU A 214 10.64 -20.37 8.30
CA LEU A 214 11.62 -19.29 8.42
C LEU A 214 12.40 -19.35 9.74
N MET A 215 11.78 -19.75 10.85
CA MET A 215 12.51 -19.92 12.10
C MET A 215 13.56 -21.03 11.98
N LYS A 216 13.17 -22.20 11.45
CA LYS A 216 14.03 -23.38 11.33
C LYS A 216 15.27 -23.16 10.47
N VAL A 217 15.14 -22.45 9.35
CA VAL A 217 16.27 -22.19 8.44
C VAL A 217 17.28 -21.17 8.99
N ASN A 218 17.00 -20.56 10.15
CA ASN A 218 17.91 -19.63 10.81
C ASN A 218 18.52 -20.32 12.05
N ASP A 219 19.76 -20.76 11.91
CA ASP A 219 20.54 -21.52 12.90
C ASP A 219 21.96 -20.97 13.14
N GLY A 220 22.32 -19.84 12.52
CA GLY A 220 23.62 -19.17 12.71
C GLY A 220 23.73 -18.26 13.94
N ASP A 221 24.88 -17.60 14.10
CA ASP A 221 25.22 -16.79 15.29
C ASP A 221 24.22 -15.65 15.56
N ASP A 222 23.75 -14.98 14.50
CA ASP A 222 22.81 -13.84 14.53
C ASP A 222 21.36 -14.26 14.21
N GLN A 223 20.99 -15.52 14.51
CA GLN A 223 19.73 -16.19 14.10
C GLN A 223 18.45 -15.34 14.21
N TRP A 224 18.27 -14.53 15.26
CA TRP A 224 17.07 -13.69 15.43
C TRP A 224 17.01 -12.54 14.42
N LYS A 225 18.16 -11.89 14.17
CA LYS A 225 18.27 -10.74 13.28
C LYS A 225 18.05 -11.16 11.84
N ASP A 226 18.65 -12.28 11.44
CA ASP A 226 18.49 -12.86 10.11
C ASP A 226 17.06 -13.35 9.88
N PHE A 227 16.48 -14.04 10.87
CA PHE A 227 15.06 -14.41 10.87
C PHE A 227 14.16 -13.18 10.65
N MET A 228 14.35 -12.11 11.43
CA MET A 228 13.52 -10.91 11.31
C MET A 228 13.70 -10.20 9.95
N LYS A 229 14.91 -10.22 9.38
CA LYS A 229 15.16 -9.69 8.03
C LYS A 229 14.40 -10.49 6.97
N MET A 230 14.43 -11.82 7.05
CA MET A 230 13.68 -12.70 6.14
C MET A 230 12.16 -12.54 6.34
N MET A 231 11.70 -12.51 7.59
CA MET A 231 10.30 -12.28 7.95
C MET A 231 9.77 -10.97 7.37
N ASN A 232 10.50 -9.87 7.53
CA ASN A 232 10.06 -8.57 7.01
C ASN A 232 10.07 -8.50 5.48
N ARG A 233 10.90 -9.32 4.81
CA ARG A 233 10.91 -9.41 3.35
C ARG A 233 9.81 -10.31 2.80
N ALA A 234 9.64 -11.51 3.38
CA ALA A 234 8.75 -12.54 2.87
C ALA A 234 7.31 -12.41 3.37
N LEU A 235 7.13 -11.97 4.62
CA LEU A 235 5.84 -11.86 5.31
C LEU A 235 5.72 -10.48 5.95
N PRO A 236 5.75 -9.37 5.19
CA PRO A 236 5.75 -8.03 5.77
C PRO A 236 4.49 -7.77 6.60
N LYS A 237 4.60 -6.89 7.60
CA LYS A 237 3.42 -6.41 8.33
C LYS A 237 2.51 -5.61 7.42
N TYR A 238 1.21 -5.72 7.64
CA TYR A 238 0.27 -4.81 7.02
C TYR A 238 0.43 -3.42 7.63
N LYS A 239 0.53 -2.41 6.77
CA LYS A 239 0.53 -1.01 7.22
C LYS A 239 -0.81 -0.72 7.89
N PRO A 240 -0.83 0.04 9.00
CA PRO A 240 -2.07 0.62 9.50
C PRO A 240 -2.69 1.41 8.35
N LEU A 241 -3.92 1.06 7.96
CA LEU A 241 -4.66 1.88 7.03
C LEU A 241 -5.00 3.18 7.77
N PRO A 242 -4.63 4.37 7.25
CA PRO A 242 -4.87 5.67 7.90
C PRO A 242 -6.35 6.02 8.05
N LEU A 243 -7.24 5.09 7.71
CA LEU A 243 -8.69 5.23 7.66
C LEU A 243 -9.38 5.48 9.00
N PHE A 244 -8.65 5.38 10.10
CA PHE A 244 -9.19 5.46 11.46
C PHE A 244 -8.50 6.48 12.36
N ASP A 245 -7.52 7.24 11.83
CA ASP A 245 -6.75 8.21 12.63
C ASP A 245 -7.21 9.67 12.43
N GLN A 246 -8.35 9.90 11.76
CA GLN A 246 -8.94 11.24 11.65
C GLN A 246 -10.13 11.41 12.61
N PRO A 247 -10.23 12.56 13.30
CA PRO A 247 -11.40 12.89 14.11
C PRO A 247 -12.65 12.72 13.26
N GLN A 248 -13.67 12.10 13.83
CA GLN A 248 -15.01 12.08 13.26
C GLN A 248 -15.36 13.53 12.95
N LEU A 249 -15.40 13.91 11.66
CA LEU A 249 -15.98 15.17 11.23
C LEU A 249 -17.39 15.15 11.81
N GLU A 250 -17.59 15.94 12.88
CA GLU A 250 -18.90 16.16 13.43
C GLU A 250 -19.78 16.56 12.25
N ARG A 251 -20.77 15.72 11.95
CA ARG A 251 -21.78 16.08 10.98
C ARG A 251 -22.48 17.27 11.59
N GLY A 252 -22.10 18.47 11.14
CA GLY A 252 -22.76 19.70 11.50
C GLY A 252 -24.25 19.50 11.24
N SER A 253 -25.01 19.48 12.32
CA SER A 253 -26.45 19.63 12.30
C SER A 253 -26.75 20.99 11.66
N ALA A 254 -27.23 20.94 10.43
CA ALA A 254 -27.97 22.03 9.79
C ALA A 254 -29.46 21.71 9.84
#